data_AF-A0A7Y6Z416-F1
#
_entry.id   AF-A0A7Y6Z416-F1
#
_cell.length_a   1.000
_cell.length_b   1.000
_cell.length_c   1.000
_cell.angle_alpha   90.00
_cell.angle_beta   90.00
_cell.angle_gamma   90.00
#
_symmetry.space_group_name_H-M   'P 1'
#
loop_
_entity.id
_entity.type
_entity.pdbx_description
1 polymer ?
#
loop_
_entity_poly.entity_id
_entity_poly.type
_entity_poly.pdbx_seq_one_letter_code
_entity_poly.pdbx_strand_id
1 'polypeptide(L)'
;MATFNRIATPPNANTSEMRAYMQALLEVSGMMAGQAFPLGLFMKNFKTHLEPKRSYPYAVLIKSGELYSLTPEGVGFFSSRLTSSPVVSGQKVSREEVLSMTRKILQAEPPEGWLQFQVDLPENQ
;
A
#
# COMPACT_ATOMS: atom_id res chain seq x y z
N MET A 1 11.30 10.85 12.48
CA MET A 1 11.66 9.98 11.33
C MET A 1 11.31 8.54 11.63
N ALA A 2 10.53 7.91 10.76
CA ALA A 2 10.24 6.48 10.78
C ALA A 2 11.02 5.78 9.65
N THR A 3 11.45 4.54 9.89
CA THR A 3 12.22 3.74 8.92
C THR A 3 11.34 2.64 8.34
N PHE A 4 11.39 2.46 7.03
CA PHE A 4 10.63 1.45 6.31
C PHE A 4 11.49 0.73 5.28
N ASN A 5 11.10 -0.50 4.92
CA ASN A 5 11.70 -1.25 3.83
C ASN A 5 10.72 -1.36 2.66
N ARG A 6 11.22 -1.25 1.43
CA ARG A 6 10.47 -1.45 0.19
C ARG A 6 11.10 -2.53 -0.68
N ILE A 7 10.28 -3.19 -1.50
CA ILE A 7 10.79 -4.12 -2.52
C ILE A 7 11.61 -3.33 -3.56
N ALA A 8 12.86 -3.76 -3.83
CA ALA A 8 13.74 -3.11 -4.79
C ALA A 8 13.19 -3.20 -6.22
N THR A 9 12.65 -4.37 -6.57
CA THR A 9 12.03 -4.66 -7.87
C THR A 9 10.63 -5.21 -7.65
N PRO A 10 9.58 -4.35 -7.70
CA PRO A 10 8.22 -4.80 -7.46
C PRO A 10 7.78 -5.88 -8.45
N PRO A 11 7.08 -6.93 -8.00
CA PRO A 11 6.50 -7.94 -8.89
C PRO A 11 5.40 -7.34 -9.77
N ASN A 12 4.92 -8.11 -10.76
CA ASN A 12 3.86 -7.67 -11.66
C ASN A 12 2.61 -7.23 -10.85
N ALA A 13 2.00 -6.10 -11.26
CA ALA A 13 0.84 -5.48 -10.61
C ALA A 13 -0.34 -6.45 -10.35
N ASN A 14 -0.48 -7.49 -11.16
CA ASN A 14 -1.58 -8.45 -11.08
C ASN A 14 -1.27 -9.68 -10.21
N THR A 15 -0.11 -9.75 -9.57
CA THR A 15 0.26 -10.85 -8.65
C THR A 15 -0.42 -10.69 -7.28
N SER A 16 -0.63 -11.80 -6.56
CA SER A 16 -1.10 -11.75 -5.17
C SER A 16 -0.10 -11.03 -4.27
N GLU A 17 1.19 -11.29 -4.48
CA GLU A 17 2.29 -10.65 -3.77
C GLU A 17 2.22 -9.12 -3.86
N MET A 18 2.05 -8.57 -5.07
CA MET A 18 1.96 -7.13 -5.25
C MET A 18 0.73 -6.52 -4.57
N ARG A 19 -0.40 -7.24 -4.57
CA ARG A 19 -1.61 -6.79 -3.88
C ARG A 19 -1.42 -6.82 -2.36
N ALA A 20 -0.81 -7.88 -1.83
CA ALA A 20 -0.54 -8.01 -0.40
C ALA A 20 0.43 -6.92 0.08
N TYR A 21 1.46 -6.66 -0.72
CA TYR A 21 2.40 -5.57 -0.48
C TYR A 21 1.67 -4.22 -0.47
N MET A 22 0.86 -3.90 -1.49
CA MET A 22 0.09 -2.66 -1.51
C MET A 22 -0.84 -2.51 -0.30
N GLN A 23 -1.55 -3.57 0.09
CA GLN A 23 -2.44 -3.54 1.25
C GLN A 23 -1.66 -3.31 2.55
N ALA A 24 -0.51 -3.97 2.72
CA ALA A 24 0.36 -3.77 3.87
C ALA A 24 0.90 -2.35 3.93
N LEU A 25 1.30 -1.77 2.80
CA LEU A 25 1.74 -0.37 2.71
C LEU A 25 0.67 0.60 3.21
N LEU A 26 -0.58 0.44 2.77
CA LEU A 26 -1.69 1.29 3.19
C LEU A 26 -1.98 1.19 4.69
N GLU A 27 -1.74 0.03 5.30
CA GLU A 27 -1.90 -0.16 6.73
C GLU A 27 -0.75 0.45 7.53
N VAL A 28 0.50 0.18 7.16
CA VAL A 28 1.66 0.70 7.90
C VAL A 28 1.83 2.20 7.79
N SER A 29 1.35 2.78 6.68
CA SER A 29 1.36 4.23 6.45
C SER A 29 0.21 4.96 7.14
N GLY A 30 -0.74 4.24 7.74
CA GLY A 30 -1.95 4.81 8.32
C GLY A 30 -2.92 5.41 7.29
N MET A 31 -2.70 5.21 5.99
CA MET A 31 -3.57 5.74 4.94
C MET A 31 -4.99 5.16 5.01
N MET A 32 -5.15 3.91 5.47
CA MET A 32 -6.45 3.32 5.75
C MET A 32 -7.23 4.07 6.85
N ALA A 33 -6.54 4.81 7.71
CA ALA A 33 -7.10 5.68 8.75
C ALA A 33 -7.18 7.17 8.31
N GLY A 34 -6.97 7.47 7.03
CA GLY A 34 -7.05 8.82 6.47
C GLY A 34 -5.75 9.63 6.52
N GLN A 35 -4.63 9.05 6.95
CA GLN A 35 -3.34 9.75 6.95
C GLN A 35 -2.81 9.98 5.53
N ALA A 36 -2.07 11.06 5.34
CA ALA A 36 -1.36 11.34 4.09
C ALA A 36 0.08 10.81 4.16
N PHE A 37 0.56 10.16 3.11
CA PHE A 37 1.86 9.48 3.11
C PHE A 37 2.60 9.62 1.77
N PRO A 38 3.95 9.71 1.74
CA PRO A 38 4.73 9.78 0.50
C PRO A 38 4.85 8.41 -0.20
N LEU A 39 3.75 7.89 -0.73
CA LEU A 39 3.69 6.58 -1.41
C LEU A 39 4.70 6.42 -2.56
N GLY A 40 5.14 7.52 -3.17
CA GLY A 40 6.15 7.52 -4.22
C GLY A 40 7.50 6.93 -3.80
N LEU A 41 7.80 6.92 -2.50
CA LEU A 41 9.01 6.30 -1.97
C LEU A 41 8.92 4.77 -2.03
N PHE A 42 7.74 4.19 -1.83
CA PHE A 42 7.55 2.75 -1.89
C PHE A 42 7.44 2.22 -3.32
N MET A 43 6.75 2.95 -4.20
CA MET A 43 6.43 2.49 -5.55
C MET A 43 6.37 3.65 -6.54
N LYS A 44 6.74 3.42 -7.81
CA LYS A 44 6.64 4.45 -8.86
C LYS A 44 5.32 4.43 -9.65
N ASN A 45 4.61 3.29 -9.67
CA ASN A 45 3.48 3.03 -10.58
C ASN A 45 2.08 3.18 -9.96
N PHE A 46 1.97 3.72 -8.75
CA PHE A 46 0.68 3.91 -8.05
C PHE A 46 -0.17 5.05 -8.63
N LYS A 47 0.37 5.86 -9.56
CA LYS A 47 -0.35 6.95 -10.24
C LYS A 47 -1.63 6.47 -10.94
N THR A 48 -1.68 5.20 -11.34
CA THR A 48 -2.88 4.59 -11.95
C THR A 48 -4.10 4.53 -11.02
N HIS A 49 -3.95 4.84 -9.74
CA HIS A 49 -5.02 4.93 -8.76
C HIS A 49 -5.48 6.39 -8.49
N LEU A 50 -4.84 7.38 -9.12
CA LEU A 50 -5.23 8.80 -9.03
C LEU A 50 -6.39 9.15 -9.97
N GLU A 51 -6.65 8.32 -10.97
CA GLU A 51 -7.68 8.56 -11.97
C GLU A 51 -8.80 7.50 -11.87
N PRO A 52 -10.06 7.89 -12.12
CA PRO A 52 -11.16 6.96 -12.32
C PRO A 52 -10.85 5.94 -13.43
N LYS A 53 -11.27 4.69 -13.24
CA LYS A 53 -11.16 3.63 -14.26
C LYS A 53 -12.52 3.33 -14.84
N ARG A 54 -12.56 2.81 -16.08
CA ARG A 54 -13.82 2.43 -16.74
C ARG A 54 -14.67 1.44 -15.91
N SER A 55 -14.02 0.56 -15.14
CA SER A 55 -14.68 -0.42 -14.26
C SER A 55 -14.87 0.08 -12.81
N TYR A 56 -14.33 1.24 -12.46
CA TYR A 56 -14.42 1.83 -11.13
C TYR A 56 -14.35 3.36 -11.28
N PRO A 57 -15.50 4.06 -11.41
CA PRO A 57 -15.56 5.45 -11.85
C PRO A 57 -15.18 6.47 -10.76
N TYR A 58 -14.34 6.06 -9.81
CA TYR A 58 -13.89 6.89 -8.69
C TYR A 58 -12.37 6.85 -8.59
N ALA A 59 -11.76 8.00 -8.30
CA ALA A 59 -10.36 8.04 -7.91
C ALA A 59 -10.19 7.39 -6.54
N VAL A 60 -9.14 6.58 -6.39
CA VAL A 60 -8.84 5.84 -5.15
C VAL A 60 -7.87 6.63 -4.27
N LEU A 61 -7.05 7.49 -4.88
CA LEU A 61 -6.06 8.32 -4.21
C LEU A 61 -6.25 9.79 -4.57
N ILE A 62 -5.94 10.67 -3.61
CA ILE A 62 -5.74 12.10 -3.82
C ILE A 62 -4.24 12.40 -3.63
N LYS A 63 -3.68 13.30 -4.45
CA LYS A 63 -2.31 13.80 -4.31
C LYS A 63 -2.34 15.23 -3.76
N SER A 64 -1.51 15.51 -2.75
CA SER A 64 -1.25 16.86 -2.24
C SER A 64 0.25 17.04 -2.00
N GLY A 65 0.92 17.87 -2.81
CA GLY A 65 2.38 17.92 -2.82
C GLY A 65 2.96 16.54 -3.13
N GLU A 66 3.92 16.06 -2.36
CA GLU A 66 4.48 14.70 -2.49
C GLU A 66 3.75 13.63 -1.66
N LEU A 67 2.66 14.01 -0.99
CA LEU A 67 1.86 13.13 -0.16
C LEU A 67 0.60 12.63 -0.88
N TYR A 68 0.16 11.45 -0.45
CA TYR A 68 -1.01 10.76 -0.98
C TYR A 68 -1.94 10.33 0.14
N SER A 69 -3.24 10.48 -0.05
CA SER A 69 -4.28 10.00 0.87
C SER A 69 -5.30 9.16 0.12
N LEU A 70 -5.98 8.24 0.81
CA LEU A 70 -7.11 7.52 0.24
C LEU A 70 -8.36 8.39 0.22
N THR A 71 -9.14 8.28 -0.86
CA THR A 71 -10.54 8.75 -0.87
C THR A 71 -11.43 7.80 -0.05
N PRO A 72 -12.64 8.21 0.37
CA PRO A 72 -13.62 7.29 0.96
C PRO A 72 -13.87 6.04 0.09
N GLU A 73 -13.97 6.24 -1.22
CA GLU A 73 -14.10 5.16 -2.20
C GLU A 73 -12.86 4.27 -2.23
N GLY A 74 -11.66 4.86 -2.13
CA GLY A 74 -10.41 4.12 -2.05
C GLY A 74 -10.31 3.23 -0.82
N VAL A 75 -10.72 3.74 0.35
CA VAL A 75 -10.82 2.93 1.58
C VAL A 75 -11.77 1.76 1.37
N GLY A 76 -12.95 1.99 0.80
CA GLY A 76 -13.91 0.94 0.46
C GLY A 76 -13.34 -0.09 -0.53
N PHE A 77 -12.65 0.38 -1.57
CA PHE A 77 -12.04 -0.45 -2.60
C PHE A 77 -11.01 -1.42 -2.03
N PHE A 78 -10.05 -0.92 -1.25
CA PHE A 78 -9.02 -1.77 -0.65
C PHE A 78 -9.58 -2.67 0.44
N SER A 79 -10.50 -2.18 1.27
CA SER A 79 -11.16 -2.99 2.30
C SER A 79 -11.93 -4.17 1.70
N SER A 80 -12.61 -3.98 0.57
CA SER A 80 -13.39 -5.04 -0.10
C SER A 80 -12.53 -6.20 -0.63
N ARG A 81 -11.23 -5.97 -0.81
CA ARG A 81 -10.27 -6.96 -1.33
C ARG A 81 -9.56 -7.74 -0.24
N LEU A 82 -9.55 -7.22 1.00
CA LEU A 82 -9.01 -7.91 2.15
C LEU A 82 -9.98 -8.99 2.61
N THR A 83 -9.49 -10.20 2.85
CA THR A 83 -10.29 -11.31 3.36
C THR A 83 -9.54 -12.07 4.45
N SER A 84 -10.28 -12.56 5.44
CA SER A 84 -9.74 -13.45 6.47
C SER A 84 -9.68 -14.92 6.00
N SER A 85 -10.31 -15.25 4.86
CA SER A 85 -10.33 -16.60 4.31
C SER A 85 -9.17 -16.82 3.32
N PRO A 86 -8.70 -18.06 3.12
CA PRO A 86 -7.72 -18.37 2.08
C PRO A 86 -8.22 -17.93 0.70
N VAL A 87 -7.34 -17.29 -0.09
CA VAL A 87 -7.68 -16.83 -1.44
C VAL A 87 -7.59 -18.01 -2.40
N VAL A 88 -8.74 -18.53 -2.84
CA VAL A 88 -8.80 -19.65 -3.78
C VAL A 88 -8.73 -19.17 -5.24
N SER A 89 -9.25 -17.97 -5.55
CA SER A 89 -9.17 -17.35 -6.87
C SER A 89 -9.50 -15.84 -6.82
N GLY A 90 -9.10 -15.09 -7.85
CA GLY A 90 -9.47 -13.68 -8.03
C GLY A 90 -8.43 -12.66 -7.52
N GLN A 91 -8.90 -11.41 -7.30
CA GLN A 91 -8.05 -10.27 -6.90
C GLN A 91 -8.05 -9.99 -5.38
N LYS A 92 -8.53 -10.94 -4.56
CA LYS A 92 -8.51 -10.82 -3.11
C LYS A 92 -7.09 -11.01 -2.56
N VAL A 93 -6.90 -10.61 -1.31
CA VAL A 93 -5.67 -10.75 -0.52
C VAL A 93 -6.05 -11.25 0.87
N SER A 94 -5.34 -12.27 1.36
CA SER A 94 -5.57 -12.80 2.69
C SER A 94 -4.93 -11.92 3.76
N ARG A 95 -5.51 -11.91 4.97
CA ARG A 95 -4.93 -11.20 6.11
C ARG A 95 -3.50 -11.68 6.45
N GLU A 96 -3.24 -12.97 6.28
CA GLU A 96 -1.93 -13.57 6.56
C GLU A 96 -0.85 -13.03 5.60
N GLU A 97 -1.15 -12.92 4.30
CA GLU A 97 -0.24 -12.33 3.31
C GLU A 97 0.08 -10.87 3.66
N VAL A 98 -0.93 -10.10 4.09
CA VAL A 98 -0.72 -8.70 4.52
C VAL A 98 0.19 -8.63 5.73
N LEU A 99 -0.06 -9.45 6.77
CA LEU A 99 0.76 -9.45 7.99
C LEU A 99 2.21 -9.87 7.69
N SER A 100 2.42 -10.82 6.80
CA SER A 100 3.75 -11.22 6.34
C SER A 100 4.49 -10.06 5.67
N MET A 101 3.80 -9.31 4.80
CA MET A 101 4.37 -8.12 4.16
C MET A 101 4.61 -6.97 5.13
N THR A 102 3.69 -6.71 6.05
CA THR A 102 3.83 -5.71 7.11
C THR A 102 5.09 -5.94 7.94
N ARG A 103 5.37 -7.20 8.32
CA ARG A 103 6.59 -7.55 9.05
C ARG A 103 7.86 -7.21 8.27
N LYS A 104 7.89 -7.50 6.96
CA LYS A 104 9.05 -7.18 6.09
C LYS A 104 9.24 -5.66 5.95
N ILE A 105 8.15 -4.92 5.78
CA ILE A 105 8.18 -3.45 5.66
C ILE A 105 8.73 -2.79 6.93
N LEU A 106 8.39 -3.32 8.11
CA LEU A 106 8.77 -2.76 9.41
C LEU A 106 10.02 -3.40 10.03
N GLN A 107 10.67 -4.34 9.34
CA GLN A 107 11.84 -5.02 9.86
C GLN A 107 13.02 -4.05 10.06
N ALA A 108 13.81 -4.22 11.13
CA ALA A 108 14.93 -3.34 11.44
C ALA A 108 16.00 -3.32 10.33
N GLU A 109 16.27 -4.47 9.73
CA GLU A 109 17.17 -4.62 8.59
C GLU A 109 16.36 -5.02 7.34
N PRO A 110 16.70 -4.50 6.15
CA PRO A 110 15.99 -4.83 4.93
C PRO A 110 16.20 -6.31 4.56
N PRO A 111 15.13 -7.06 4.27
CA PRO A 111 15.25 -8.40 3.70
C PRO A 111 16.02 -8.39 2.37
N GLU A 112 16.49 -9.57 1.94
CA GLU A 112 17.12 -9.71 0.62
C GLU A 112 16.17 -9.23 -0.50
N GLY A 113 16.67 -8.39 -1.40
CA GLY A 113 15.88 -7.77 -2.48
C GLY A 113 15.03 -6.58 -2.03
N TRP A 114 15.21 -6.07 -0.80
CA TRP A 114 14.53 -4.88 -0.28
C TRP A 114 15.52 -3.75 -0.02
N LEU A 115 15.01 -2.52 -0.02
CA LEU A 115 15.77 -1.30 0.25
C LEU A 115 15.15 -0.58 1.43
N GLN A 116 15.99 -0.08 2.33
CA GLN A 116 15.55 0.72 3.47
C GLN A 116 15.52 2.21 3.11
N PHE A 117 14.57 2.94 3.68
CA PHE A 117 14.47 4.39 3.57
C PHE A 117 13.78 4.99 4.79
N GLN A 118 13.93 6.31 4.96
CA GLN A 118 13.36 7.06 6.06
C GLN A 118 12.27 8.01 5.57
N VAL A 119 11.27 8.22 6.41
CA VAL A 119 10.16 9.14 6.17
C VAL A 119 9.98 10.04 7.39
N ASP A 120 9.88 11.33 7.13
CA ASP A 120 9.36 12.30 8.10
C ASP A 120 7.84 12.18 8.11
N LEU A 121 7.32 11.44 9.10
CA LEU A 121 5.89 11.42 9.35
C LEU A 121 5.50 12.77 9.95
N PRO A 122 4.44 13.43 9.43
CA PRO A 122 3.91 14.61 10.09
C PRO A 122 3.50 14.21 11.51
N GLU A 123 4.01 14.92 12.52
CA GLU A 123 3.51 14.76 13.89
C GLU A 123 2.00 14.99 13.85
N ASN A 124 1.24 14.03 14.39
CA ASN A 124 -0.22 14.09 14.44
C ASN A 124 -0.66 15.49 14.90
N GLN A 125 -1.31 16.25 14.02
CA GLN A 125 -2.08 17.42 14.41
C GLN A 125 -3.45 16.98 14.91
#